data_AF-A0A0M8UYB2-F1
#
_entry.id   AF-A0A0M8UYB2-F1
#
_cell.length_a   1.000
_cell.length_b   1.000
_cell.length_c   1.000
_cell.angle_alpha   90.00
_cell.angle_beta   90.00
_cell.angle_gamma   90.00
#
_symmetry.space_group_name_H-M   'P 1'
#
loop_
_entity.id
_entity.type
_entity.pdbx_description
1 polymer ?
#
loop_
_entity_poly.entity_id
_entity_poly.type
_entity_poly.pdbx_seq_one_letter_code
_entity_poly.pdbx_strand_id
1 'polypeptide(L)'
;MLGLLAVFAAGTGVLAGCGQAGTAGSGSDPTQAPQAAARARQVAAAWDGSKAAEAWRAGYHPMGDAVQLPEGGLRGEDEHAYLTQNLVLDGRLPAAPDEEGRVTWGSGGSLTRPLMDARKAYETFGRTGGGSRDEPRLTVTGARLGEMTLATTRGPATVPAWLFTLDGYDTPLKRVAVSPSKLPASPIRSAEESSGDGPASLQGLVELSEDGRSATVIGLHGGCDDGPFVHVLETDGSVVLSASVVGRRDGPCTAQLEGSEVTVKLAGPVGDRVLLDAATGLPVPYAGTVGSSPSWS
;
A
#
# COMPACT_ATOMS: atom_id res chain seq x y z
N MET A 1 -78.20 -9.27 -13.26
CA MET A 1 -79.04 -9.55 -12.09
C MET A 1 -78.39 -8.89 -10.88
N LEU A 2 -79.18 -8.08 -10.17
CA LEU A 2 -79.10 -7.68 -8.75
C LEU A 2 -77.76 -7.97 -8.04
N GLY A 3 -77.01 -7.02 -7.49
CA GLY A 3 -77.45 -5.91 -6.65
C GLY A 3 -77.79 -6.41 -5.25
N LEU A 4 -76.90 -6.22 -4.26
CA LEU A 4 -77.25 -5.65 -2.96
C LEU A 4 -76.01 -5.42 -2.08
N LEU A 5 -75.94 -4.21 -1.51
CA LEU A 5 -75.10 -3.80 -0.40
C LEU A 5 -75.48 -4.55 0.89
N ALA A 6 -74.50 -4.75 1.78
CA ALA A 6 -74.70 -4.63 3.22
C ALA A 6 -73.46 -4.06 3.91
N VAL A 7 -73.65 -2.92 4.55
CA VAL A 7 -72.73 -2.15 5.41
C VAL A 7 -73.04 -2.46 6.86
N PHE A 8 -72.03 -2.59 7.74
CA PHE A 8 -71.96 -2.07 9.13
C PHE A 8 -70.51 -2.32 9.64
N ALA A 9 -69.67 -1.27 9.80
CA ALA A 9 -69.39 -0.53 11.05
C ALA A 9 -68.69 -1.40 12.13
N ALA A 10 -67.68 -0.99 12.89
CA ALA A 10 -66.84 0.19 12.99
C ALA A 10 -65.66 -0.22 13.90
N GLY A 11 -64.48 0.35 13.69
CA GLY A 11 -63.32 0.12 14.54
C GLY A 11 -62.27 1.19 14.28
N THR A 12 -62.43 2.31 14.95
CA THR A 12 -61.56 3.49 14.94
C THR A 12 -60.20 3.19 15.55
N GLY A 13 -59.14 3.62 14.87
CA GLY A 13 -57.79 3.76 15.42
C GLY A 13 -57.06 4.87 14.68
N VAL A 14 -57.12 6.09 15.22
CA VAL A 14 -56.36 7.25 14.74
C VAL A 14 -54.93 7.15 15.25
N LEU A 15 -53.93 7.25 14.38
CA LEU A 15 -52.77 8.12 14.59
C LEU A 15 -52.17 8.54 13.23
N ALA A 16 -51.96 9.85 13.12
CA ALA A 16 -51.34 10.56 12.02
C ALA A 16 -49.81 10.44 12.08
N GLY A 17 -49.13 10.62 10.93
CA GLY A 17 -47.70 10.94 10.90
C GLY A 17 -47.00 10.60 9.59
N CYS A 18 -46.84 11.60 8.72
CA CYS A 18 -46.04 11.56 7.49
C CYS A 18 -44.53 11.33 7.79
N GLY A 19 -43.79 10.70 6.86
CA GLY A 19 -42.33 10.76 6.91
C GLY A 19 -41.58 9.83 5.97
N GLN A 20 -41.24 10.36 4.79
CA GLN A 20 -40.18 9.98 3.84
C GLN A 20 -39.88 8.49 3.55
N ALA A 21 -40.14 8.13 2.28
CA ALA A 21 -39.28 7.20 1.55
C ALA A 21 -37.85 7.77 1.49
N GLY A 22 -37.01 7.33 2.41
CA GLY A 22 -35.57 7.52 2.37
C GLY A 22 -34.92 6.20 1.95
N THR A 23 -34.35 6.19 0.76
CA THR A 23 -33.30 5.24 0.36
C THR A 23 -32.18 5.26 1.40
N ALA A 24 -31.94 4.13 2.05
CA ALA A 24 -30.69 3.85 2.75
C ALA A 24 -30.46 2.34 2.73
N GLY A 25 -29.73 1.88 1.72
CA GLY A 25 -28.96 0.64 1.86
C GLY A 25 -27.91 0.87 2.94
N SER A 26 -27.93 0.04 3.96
CA SER A 26 -26.86 -0.05 4.98
C SER A 26 -27.01 -1.39 5.67
N GLY A 27 -26.60 -2.45 4.97
CA GLY A 27 -26.30 -3.73 5.59
C GLY A 27 -24.93 -3.64 6.24
N SER A 28 -24.84 -2.96 7.39
CA SER A 28 -23.66 -3.04 8.27
C SER A 28 -23.87 -4.19 9.24
N ASP A 29 -23.00 -5.20 9.24
CA ASP A 29 -22.93 -6.15 10.34
C ASP A 29 -22.32 -5.43 11.57
N PRO A 30 -23.08 -5.17 12.65
CA PRO A 30 -22.66 -4.25 13.71
C PRO A 30 -21.73 -4.88 14.76
N THR A 31 -21.42 -6.17 14.68
CA THR A 31 -20.81 -6.90 15.81
C THR A 31 -19.28 -6.88 15.85
N GLN A 32 -18.59 -6.74 14.70
CA GLN A 32 -17.12 -6.58 14.65
C GLN A 32 -16.63 -5.13 14.76
N ALA A 33 -17.47 -4.14 14.43
CA ALA A 33 -17.08 -2.73 14.39
C ALA A 33 -16.59 -2.15 15.73
N PRO A 34 -17.17 -2.47 16.91
CA PRO A 34 -16.72 -1.88 18.18
C PRO A 34 -15.31 -2.31 18.59
N GLN A 35 -14.95 -3.58 18.38
CA GLN A 35 -13.63 -4.11 18.72
C GLN A 35 -12.56 -3.59 17.76
N ALA A 36 -12.85 -3.57 16.44
CA ALA A 36 -11.95 -3.00 15.45
C ALA A 36 -11.70 -1.49 15.70
N ALA A 37 -12.74 -0.74 16.09
CA ALA A 37 -12.60 0.66 16.46
C ALA A 37 -11.84 0.84 17.79
N ALA A 38 -12.05 -0.02 18.78
CA ALA A 38 -11.27 0.00 20.02
C ALA A 38 -9.78 -0.27 19.75
N ARG A 39 -9.48 -1.27 18.93
CA ARG A 39 -8.11 -1.60 18.52
C ARG A 39 -7.45 -0.46 17.76
N ALA A 40 -8.15 0.16 16.81
CA ALA A 40 -7.61 1.32 16.08
C ALA A 40 -7.20 2.45 17.03
N ARG A 41 -8.02 2.74 18.05
CA ARG A 41 -7.70 3.75 19.08
C ARG A 41 -6.50 3.36 19.92
N GLN A 42 -6.36 2.09 20.29
CA GLN A 42 -5.18 1.59 21.02
C GLN A 42 -3.90 1.75 20.20
N VAL A 43 -3.94 1.40 18.91
CA VAL A 43 -2.80 1.55 17.99
C VAL A 43 -2.45 3.02 17.84
N ALA A 44 -3.42 3.90 17.58
CA ALA A 44 -3.18 5.34 17.47
C ALA A 44 -2.55 5.91 18.76
N ALA A 45 -3.09 5.56 19.93
CA ALA A 45 -2.59 6.03 21.22
C ALA A 45 -1.18 5.50 21.55
N ALA A 46 -0.85 4.27 21.15
CA ALA A 46 0.48 3.70 21.37
C ALA A 46 1.56 4.35 20.49
N TRP A 47 1.17 4.80 19.28
CA TRP A 47 2.08 5.51 18.38
C TRP A 47 2.24 6.97 18.74
N ASP A 48 1.20 7.61 19.27
CA ASP A 48 1.26 9.02 19.64
C ASP A 48 2.36 9.31 20.67
N GLY A 49 3.17 10.33 20.42
CA GLY A 49 4.35 10.68 21.22
C GLY A 49 5.43 9.58 21.37
N SER A 50 5.34 8.47 20.64
CA SER A 50 6.27 7.35 20.80
C SER A 50 7.59 7.58 20.06
N LYS A 51 8.66 6.92 20.54
CA LYS A 51 9.95 6.83 19.81
C LYS A 51 9.81 6.19 18.43
N ALA A 52 8.82 5.30 18.25
CA ALA A 52 8.53 4.70 16.96
C ALA A 52 8.00 5.74 15.96
N ALA A 53 7.10 6.62 16.40
CA ALA A 53 6.60 7.72 15.59
C ALA A 53 7.71 8.75 15.28
N GLU A 54 8.57 9.08 16.23
CA GLU A 54 9.74 9.94 16.00
C GLU A 54 10.68 9.36 14.93
N ALA A 55 11.02 8.07 15.07
CA ALA A 55 11.88 7.37 14.12
C ALA A 55 11.25 7.30 12.71
N TRP A 56 9.94 7.05 12.62
CA TRP A 56 9.21 7.06 11.35
C TRP A 56 9.28 8.44 10.66
N ARG A 57 8.98 9.52 11.39
CA ARG A 57 9.00 10.89 10.84
C ARG A 57 10.39 11.32 10.37
N ALA A 58 11.44 10.88 11.06
CA ALA A 58 12.82 11.17 10.68
C ALA A 58 13.31 10.32 9.48
N GLY A 59 12.61 9.24 9.15
CA GLY A 59 13.05 8.23 8.19
C GLY A 59 12.64 8.50 6.74
N TYR A 60 13.37 7.83 5.84
CA TYR A 60 13.00 7.65 4.43
C TYR A 60 12.33 6.28 4.25
N HIS A 61 11.02 6.30 3.96
CA HIS A 61 10.17 5.12 3.78
C HIS A 61 9.46 5.21 2.42
N PRO A 62 10.01 4.60 1.35
CA PRO A 62 9.39 4.61 0.03
C PRO A 62 8.05 3.87 0.00
N MET A 63 7.10 4.44 -0.72
CA MET A 63 5.73 3.95 -0.96
C MET A 63 5.47 3.80 -2.46
N GLY A 64 6.49 3.34 -3.20
CA GLY A 64 6.49 3.18 -4.64
C GLY A 64 7.53 2.14 -5.07
N ASP A 65 7.41 1.66 -6.31
CA ASP A 65 8.36 0.71 -6.87
C ASP A 65 9.78 1.29 -6.88
N ALA A 66 10.74 0.47 -6.46
CA ALA A 66 12.15 0.85 -6.38
C ALA A 66 12.81 1.00 -7.76
N VAL A 67 12.09 0.60 -8.79
CA VAL A 67 12.53 0.55 -10.19
C VAL A 67 11.55 1.34 -11.04
N GLN A 68 12.06 2.18 -11.92
CA GLN A 68 11.27 2.81 -12.99
C GLN A 68 11.78 2.31 -14.33
N LEU A 69 10.89 1.72 -15.11
CA LEU A 69 11.18 1.30 -16.48
C LEU A 69 11.49 2.50 -17.37
N PRO A 70 12.14 2.29 -18.53
CA PRO A 70 12.22 3.29 -19.58
C PRO A 70 10.85 3.88 -19.92
N GLU A 71 10.85 5.12 -20.42
CA GLU A 71 9.67 5.76 -20.99
C GLU A 71 9.08 4.90 -22.11
N GLY A 72 7.77 4.63 -22.05
CA GLY A 72 7.09 3.70 -22.94
C GLY A 72 7.20 2.21 -22.55
N GLY A 73 7.89 1.89 -21.45
CA GLY A 73 8.05 0.53 -20.94
C GLY A 73 9.10 -0.30 -21.69
N LEU A 74 9.22 -1.56 -21.31
CA LEU A 74 10.02 -2.55 -22.03
C LEU A 74 9.22 -3.11 -23.21
N ARG A 75 9.91 -3.50 -24.28
CA ARG A 75 9.27 -3.93 -25.54
C ARG A 75 9.48 -5.41 -25.79
N GLY A 76 8.38 -6.15 -26.00
CA GLY A 76 8.40 -7.51 -26.51
C GLY A 76 9.27 -8.45 -25.66
N GLU A 77 10.28 -9.04 -26.27
CA GLU A 77 11.18 -10.00 -25.64
C GLU A 77 11.97 -9.42 -24.45
N ASP A 78 12.22 -8.10 -24.42
CA ASP A 78 12.90 -7.43 -23.31
C ASP A 78 12.06 -7.39 -22.03
N GLU A 79 10.74 -7.25 -22.17
CA GLU A 79 9.82 -7.29 -21.04
C GLU A 79 9.83 -8.69 -20.42
N HIS A 80 9.79 -9.72 -21.27
CA HIS A 80 9.92 -11.10 -20.83
C HIS A 80 11.26 -11.33 -20.10
N ALA A 81 12.37 -10.89 -20.70
CA ALA A 81 13.70 -11.03 -20.10
C ALA A 81 13.81 -10.31 -18.74
N TYR A 82 13.17 -9.15 -18.58
CA TYR A 82 13.15 -8.45 -17.30
C TYR A 82 12.32 -9.20 -16.25
N LEU A 83 11.13 -9.68 -16.62
CA LEU A 83 10.25 -10.45 -15.72
C LEU A 83 10.88 -11.80 -15.31
N THR A 84 11.64 -12.44 -16.19
CA THR A 84 12.40 -13.67 -15.89
C THR A 84 13.79 -13.40 -15.31
N GLN A 85 14.12 -12.13 -15.05
CA GLN A 85 15.39 -11.68 -14.46
C GLN A 85 16.64 -12.06 -15.28
N ASN A 86 16.50 -12.21 -16.61
CA ASN A 86 17.58 -12.55 -17.53
C ASN A 86 18.28 -11.29 -18.09
N LEU A 87 18.93 -10.54 -17.20
CA LEU A 87 19.70 -9.35 -17.55
C LEU A 87 21.17 -9.71 -17.78
N VAL A 88 21.79 -9.09 -18.80
CA VAL A 88 23.22 -9.22 -19.10
C VAL A 88 23.91 -7.87 -19.07
N LEU A 89 25.12 -7.84 -18.51
CA LEU A 89 25.95 -6.64 -18.45
C LEU A 89 26.99 -6.71 -19.57
N ASP A 90 26.86 -5.84 -20.56
CA ASP A 90 27.85 -5.64 -21.63
C ASP A 90 28.50 -4.25 -21.48
N GLY A 91 29.19 -4.05 -20.36
CA GLY A 91 29.77 -2.77 -20.02
C GLY A 91 30.44 -2.73 -18.65
N ARG A 92 30.89 -1.54 -18.26
CA ARG A 92 31.46 -1.29 -16.92
C ARG A 92 30.47 -0.47 -16.09
N LEU A 93 30.27 -0.90 -14.85
CA LEU A 93 29.49 -0.16 -13.87
C LEU A 93 30.42 0.68 -12.98
N PRO A 94 30.07 1.93 -12.67
CA PRO A 94 30.83 2.75 -11.74
C PRO A 94 30.74 2.21 -10.30
N ALA A 95 31.76 2.48 -9.49
CA ALA A 95 31.64 2.35 -8.04
C ALA A 95 30.73 3.46 -7.50
N ALA A 96 30.12 3.26 -6.32
CA ALA A 96 29.50 4.39 -5.63
C ALA A 96 30.57 5.43 -5.28
N PRO A 97 30.24 6.73 -5.34
CA PRO A 97 31.08 7.75 -4.73
C PRO A 97 31.09 7.55 -3.20
N ASP A 98 32.15 8.02 -2.54
CA ASP A 98 32.26 7.97 -1.07
C ASP A 98 31.25 8.89 -0.34
N GLU A 99 30.44 9.63 -1.10
CA GLU A 99 29.45 10.57 -0.58
C GLU A 99 28.14 9.87 -0.18
N GLU A 100 27.43 10.45 0.78
CA GLU A 100 26.08 10.01 1.09
C GLU A 100 25.05 10.54 0.07
N GLY A 101 24.04 9.73 -0.20
CA GLY A 101 22.94 10.08 -1.08
C GLY A 101 21.93 10.95 -0.34
N ARG A 102 21.52 12.06 -0.95
CA ARG A 102 20.55 12.98 -0.34
C ARG A 102 19.14 12.72 -0.86
N VAL A 103 18.24 12.35 0.04
CA VAL A 103 16.79 12.34 -0.21
C VAL A 103 16.21 13.71 0.09
N THR A 104 15.40 14.25 -0.80
CA THR A 104 14.74 15.56 -0.63
C THR A 104 13.24 15.45 -0.91
N TRP A 105 12.42 16.17 -0.17
CA TRP A 105 10.97 16.20 -0.37
C TRP A 105 10.54 17.57 -0.91
N GLY A 106 9.56 17.58 -1.81
CA GLY A 106 9.01 18.83 -2.36
C GLY A 106 8.35 19.73 -1.32
N SER A 107 7.85 19.14 -0.23
CA SER A 107 7.31 19.83 0.96
C SER A 107 8.39 20.47 1.85
N GLY A 108 9.67 20.18 1.58
CA GLY A 108 10.81 20.64 2.36
C GLY A 108 11.48 19.52 3.17
N GLY A 109 12.69 19.78 3.65
CA GLY A 109 13.50 18.81 4.40
C GLY A 109 14.35 17.89 3.51
N SER A 110 15.36 17.30 4.13
CA SER A 110 16.26 16.35 3.46
C SER A 110 16.86 15.35 4.45
N LEU A 111 17.21 14.17 3.97
CA LEU A 111 17.86 13.12 4.74
C LEU A 111 19.02 12.55 3.94
N THR A 112 20.19 12.38 4.56
CA THR A 112 21.29 11.64 3.94
C THR A 112 21.18 10.15 4.24
N ARG A 113 21.50 9.32 3.25
CA ARG A 113 21.44 7.87 3.32
C ARG A 113 22.68 7.27 2.64
N PRO A 114 23.15 6.09 3.09
CA PRO A 114 24.21 5.38 2.39
C PRO A 114 23.83 5.13 0.92
N LEU A 115 24.76 5.45 0.02
CA LEU A 115 24.63 5.06 -1.39
C LEU A 115 24.99 3.58 -1.55
N MET A 116 24.21 2.90 -2.39
CA MET A 116 24.45 1.56 -2.87
C MET A 116 25.31 1.63 -4.12
N ASP A 117 26.29 0.73 -4.27
CA ASP A 117 27.07 0.59 -5.50
C ASP A 117 26.21 0.23 -6.72
N ALA A 118 26.58 0.72 -7.91
CA ALA A 118 25.86 0.41 -9.14
C ALA A 118 25.86 -1.10 -9.44
N ARG A 119 26.95 -1.79 -9.12
CA ARG A 119 27.05 -3.26 -9.23
C ARG A 119 26.06 -3.95 -8.31
N LYS A 120 26.00 -3.53 -7.04
CA LYS A 120 25.06 -4.08 -6.06
C LYS A 120 23.62 -3.81 -6.47
N ALA A 121 23.33 -2.62 -6.99
CA ALA A 121 22.00 -2.28 -7.52
C ALA A 121 21.63 -3.14 -8.74
N TYR A 122 22.55 -3.36 -9.67
CA TYR A 122 22.36 -4.24 -10.83
C TYR A 122 22.05 -5.68 -10.43
N GLU A 123 22.78 -6.20 -9.43
CA GLU A 123 22.57 -7.56 -8.91
C GLU A 123 21.20 -7.74 -8.23
N THR A 124 20.50 -6.67 -7.85
CA THR A 124 19.14 -6.76 -7.30
C THR A 124 18.07 -7.13 -8.32
N PHE A 125 18.35 -7.02 -9.63
CA PHE A 125 17.40 -7.42 -10.67
C PHE A 125 17.22 -8.94 -10.80
N GLY A 126 18.07 -9.76 -10.17
CA GLY A 126 17.99 -11.22 -10.16
C GLY A 126 19.11 -11.89 -10.97
N ARG A 127 18.98 -13.20 -11.23
CA ARG A 127 20.09 -14.07 -11.68
C ARG A 127 20.77 -13.56 -12.96
N THR A 128 21.86 -12.84 -12.76
CA THR A 128 22.80 -12.45 -13.80
C THR A 128 23.35 -13.71 -14.48
N GLY A 129 22.89 -14.00 -15.71
CA GLY A 129 23.49 -15.02 -16.58
C GLY A 129 23.08 -16.48 -16.36
N GLY A 130 21.80 -16.74 -16.04
CA GLY A 130 21.28 -18.12 -15.86
C GLY A 130 20.51 -18.71 -17.04
N GLY A 131 20.06 -17.89 -18.00
CA GLY A 131 19.25 -18.35 -19.14
C GLY A 131 20.05 -19.16 -20.16
N SER A 132 19.36 -20.04 -20.90
CA SER A 132 19.96 -20.67 -22.08
C SER A 132 20.43 -19.59 -23.07
N ARG A 133 21.41 -19.90 -23.93
CA ARG A 133 21.85 -18.96 -24.99
C ARG A 133 20.69 -18.49 -25.88
N ASP A 134 19.64 -19.29 -25.95
CA ASP A 134 18.46 -19.08 -26.81
C ASP A 134 17.34 -18.29 -26.12
N GLU A 135 17.49 -17.94 -24.84
CA GLU A 135 16.49 -17.14 -24.11
C GLU A 135 16.70 -15.63 -24.34
N PRO A 136 15.61 -14.84 -24.49
CA PRO A 136 15.69 -13.38 -24.54
C PRO A 136 16.47 -12.77 -23.38
N ARG A 137 17.28 -11.76 -23.69
CA ARG A 137 18.17 -11.10 -22.71
C ARG A 137 18.03 -9.59 -22.80
N LEU A 138 17.85 -8.96 -21.65
CA LEU A 138 17.88 -7.51 -21.55
C LEU A 138 19.32 -7.04 -21.29
N THR A 139 19.90 -6.35 -22.28
CA THR A 139 21.30 -5.94 -22.23
C THR A 139 21.47 -4.57 -21.58
N VAL A 140 22.24 -4.52 -20.50
CA VAL A 140 22.68 -3.31 -19.81
C VAL A 140 24.08 -2.94 -20.29
N THR A 141 24.27 -1.75 -20.86
CA THR A 141 25.54 -1.30 -21.43
C THR A 141 26.32 -0.34 -20.52
N GLY A 142 25.67 0.17 -19.47
CA GLY A 142 26.31 1.05 -18.50
C GLY A 142 25.35 1.55 -17.44
N ALA A 143 25.88 2.36 -16.52
CA ALA A 143 25.08 3.07 -15.53
C ALA A 143 25.73 4.41 -15.17
N ARG A 144 24.90 5.37 -14.76
CA ARG A 144 25.34 6.62 -14.14
C ARG A 144 24.48 6.94 -12.93
N LEU A 145 25.06 7.66 -11.97
CA LEU A 145 24.29 8.21 -10.86
C LEU A 145 23.45 9.39 -11.38
N GLY A 146 22.20 9.42 -10.96
CA GLY A 146 21.25 10.49 -11.23
C GLY A 146 20.18 10.48 -10.15
N GLU A 147 18.99 10.92 -10.51
CA GLU A 147 17.87 11.00 -9.57
C GLU A 147 16.59 10.42 -10.16
N MET A 148 15.69 10.01 -9.29
CA MET A 148 14.31 9.64 -9.62
C MET A 148 13.37 10.16 -8.53
N THR A 149 12.09 10.27 -8.86
CA THR A 149 11.05 10.63 -7.89
C THR A 149 10.35 9.37 -7.40
N LEU A 150 10.08 9.27 -6.10
CA LEU A 150 9.30 8.20 -5.50
C LEU A 150 8.19 8.75 -4.62
N ALA A 151 7.05 8.07 -4.61
CA ALA A 151 6.05 8.30 -3.59
C ALA A 151 6.61 7.92 -2.21
N THR A 152 6.32 8.74 -1.21
CA THR A 152 6.49 8.45 0.22
C THR A 152 5.25 8.95 0.95
N THR A 153 5.05 8.58 2.22
CA THR A 153 3.91 9.13 2.99
C THR A 153 3.96 10.65 3.14
N ARG A 154 5.17 11.24 3.14
CA ARG A 154 5.43 12.69 3.22
C ARG A 154 5.25 13.41 1.89
N GLY A 155 4.72 12.72 0.89
CA GLY A 155 4.65 13.16 -0.50
C GLY A 155 5.85 12.69 -1.33
N PRO A 156 5.93 13.13 -2.59
CA PRO A 156 7.00 12.73 -3.49
C PRO A 156 8.38 13.15 -2.98
N ALA A 157 9.34 12.24 -3.07
CA ALA A 157 10.74 12.45 -2.72
C ALA A 157 11.63 12.28 -3.96
N THR A 158 12.54 13.22 -4.18
CA THR A 158 13.65 13.06 -5.12
C THR A 158 14.76 12.31 -4.42
N VAL A 159 15.15 11.17 -4.99
CA VAL A 159 16.15 10.26 -4.43
C VAL A 159 17.27 9.98 -5.44
N PRO A 160 18.51 9.73 -4.98
CA PRO A 160 19.56 9.25 -5.86
C PRO A 160 19.18 7.90 -6.48
N ALA A 161 19.51 7.72 -7.75
CA ALA A 161 19.20 6.53 -8.52
C ALA A 161 20.33 6.17 -9.49
N TRP A 162 20.55 4.88 -9.68
CA TRP A 162 21.33 4.36 -10.80
C TRP A 162 20.45 4.33 -12.04
N LEU A 163 20.89 5.06 -13.05
CA LEU A 163 20.27 5.11 -14.36
C LEU A 163 21.03 4.14 -15.27
N PHE A 164 20.49 2.94 -15.43
CA PHE A 164 21.05 1.89 -16.28
C PHE A 164 20.68 2.14 -17.73
N THR A 165 21.68 2.21 -18.60
CA THR A 165 21.50 2.29 -20.05
C THR A 165 21.18 0.90 -20.57
N LEU A 166 20.08 0.77 -21.30
CA LEU A 166 19.68 -0.48 -21.95
C LEU A 166 19.98 -0.38 -23.45
N ASP A 167 20.44 -1.49 -24.04
CA ASP A 167 20.61 -1.55 -25.50
C ASP A 167 19.26 -1.35 -26.20
N GLY A 168 19.24 -0.47 -27.20
CA GLY A 168 18.03 -0.14 -27.94
C GLY A 168 17.03 0.82 -27.26
N TYR A 169 17.30 1.37 -26.08
CA TYR A 169 16.41 2.33 -25.40
C TYR A 169 17.03 3.72 -25.26
N ASP A 170 16.21 4.76 -25.49
CA ASP A 170 16.62 6.16 -25.35
C ASP A 170 16.57 6.67 -23.90
N THR A 171 15.77 6.03 -23.05
CA THR A 171 15.61 6.38 -21.64
C THR A 171 16.07 5.23 -20.73
N PRO A 172 16.67 5.55 -19.58
CA PRO A 172 17.28 4.53 -18.73
C PRO A 172 16.26 3.77 -17.89
N LEU A 173 16.60 2.53 -17.53
CA LEU A 173 16.01 1.81 -16.42
C LEU A 173 16.58 2.40 -15.11
N LYS A 174 15.73 2.93 -14.24
CA LYS A 174 16.16 3.60 -13.00
C LYS A 174 15.98 2.67 -11.81
N ARG A 175 16.97 2.62 -10.92
CA ARG A 175 16.90 1.91 -9.63
C ARG A 175 17.34 2.84 -8.52
N VAL A 176 16.59 2.91 -7.43
CA VAL A 176 16.99 3.67 -6.24
C VAL A 176 18.39 3.28 -5.78
N ALA A 177 19.25 4.28 -5.57
CA ALA A 177 20.63 4.11 -5.14
C ALA A 177 20.82 4.31 -3.63
N VAL A 178 19.77 4.59 -2.86
CA VAL A 178 19.82 4.73 -1.40
C VAL A 178 19.01 3.65 -0.69
N SER A 179 19.52 3.17 0.44
CA SER A 179 18.77 2.25 1.30
C SER A 179 17.72 2.98 2.14
N PRO A 180 16.50 2.44 2.26
CA PRO A 180 15.47 2.94 3.17
C PRO A 180 15.93 2.97 4.63
N SER A 181 15.22 3.76 5.42
CA SER A 181 15.42 3.79 6.86
C SER A 181 14.87 2.53 7.50
N LYS A 182 15.54 2.04 8.54
CA LYS A 182 15.08 0.87 9.29
C LYS A 182 13.69 1.15 9.86
N LEU A 183 12.79 0.18 9.71
CA LEU A 183 11.46 0.28 10.30
C LEU A 183 11.56 0.34 11.84
N PRO A 184 10.82 1.24 12.48
CA PRO A 184 10.75 1.26 13.93
C PRO A 184 10.06 -0.02 14.44
N ALA A 185 10.45 -0.46 15.64
CA ALA A 185 9.70 -1.50 16.33
C ALA A 185 8.30 -0.99 16.71
N SER A 186 7.27 -1.83 16.57
CA SER A 186 5.92 -1.46 16.98
C SER A 186 5.89 -1.16 18.48
N PRO A 187 5.28 -0.03 18.91
CA PRO A 187 5.06 0.26 20.32
C PRO A 187 3.93 -0.59 20.95
N ILE A 188 3.24 -1.42 20.15
CA ILE A 188 2.12 -2.26 20.58
C ILE A 188 2.18 -3.65 19.95
N ARG A 189 1.81 -4.69 20.71
CA ARG A 189 1.69 -6.07 20.20
C ARG A 189 0.58 -6.18 19.16
N SER A 190 0.66 -7.17 18.26
CA SER A 190 -0.39 -7.42 17.27
C SER A 190 -1.72 -7.84 17.93
N ALA A 191 -2.83 -7.70 17.20
CA ALA A 191 -4.14 -8.11 17.69
C ALA A 191 -4.22 -9.63 17.90
N GLU A 192 -3.63 -10.43 16.99
CA GLU A 192 -3.55 -11.88 17.11
C GLU A 192 -2.86 -12.32 18.40
N GLU A 193 -1.70 -11.72 18.71
CA GLU A 193 -0.94 -11.98 19.95
C GLU A 193 -1.65 -11.49 21.22
N SER A 194 -2.58 -10.54 21.07
CA SER A 194 -3.23 -9.90 22.22
C SER A 194 -4.54 -10.58 22.61
N SER A 195 -5.33 -11.01 21.64
CA SER A 195 -6.70 -11.45 21.88
C SER A 195 -7.19 -12.59 20.97
N GLY A 196 -6.47 -12.98 19.91
CA GLY A 196 -6.94 -13.95 18.91
C GLY A 196 -8.09 -13.46 18.03
N ASP A 197 -8.88 -12.52 18.53
CA ASP A 197 -9.88 -11.72 17.82
C ASP A 197 -9.33 -10.31 17.54
N GLY A 198 -9.45 -9.84 16.29
CA GLY A 198 -8.94 -8.55 15.83
C GLY A 198 -9.30 -8.27 14.36
N PRO A 199 -9.04 -7.04 13.86
CA PRO A 199 -9.17 -6.75 12.44
C PRO A 199 -8.22 -7.64 11.63
N ALA A 200 -8.58 -7.92 10.38
CA ALA A 200 -7.70 -8.65 9.47
C ALA A 200 -6.49 -7.78 9.10
N SER A 201 -5.32 -8.41 8.92
CA SER A 201 -4.13 -7.72 8.45
C SER A 201 -4.28 -7.30 6.99
N LEU A 202 -3.84 -6.09 6.67
CA LEU A 202 -3.74 -5.62 5.28
C LEU A 202 -2.56 -6.31 4.59
N GLN A 203 -2.72 -6.65 3.32
CA GLN A 203 -1.61 -7.19 2.51
C GLN A 203 -0.64 -6.09 2.05
N GLY A 204 -1.11 -4.84 2.00
CA GLY A 204 -0.27 -3.68 1.77
C GLY A 204 -1.00 -2.52 1.09
N LEU A 205 -0.27 -1.44 0.90
CA LEU A 205 -0.62 -0.22 0.19
C LEU A 205 -0.22 -0.37 -1.27
N VAL A 206 -1.18 -0.26 -2.17
CA VAL A 206 -0.97 -0.23 -3.63
C VAL A 206 -0.62 1.17 -4.08
N GLU A 207 -1.34 2.16 -3.56
CA GLU A 207 -1.21 3.55 -4.01
C GLU A 207 -1.55 4.51 -2.89
N LEU A 208 -0.80 5.63 -2.83
CA LEU A 208 -1.18 6.83 -2.12
C LEU A 208 -1.29 7.96 -3.14
N SER A 209 -2.42 8.66 -3.17
CA SER A 209 -2.61 9.79 -4.08
C SER A 209 -1.57 10.87 -3.83
N GLU A 210 -1.26 11.67 -4.87
CA GLU A 210 -0.26 12.74 -4.79
C GLU A 210 -0.56 13.77 -3.68
N ASP A 211 -1.84 14.08 -3.46
CA ASP A 211 -2.30 14.95 -2.38
C ASP A 211 -2.33 14.26 -1.01
N GLY A 212 -2.04 12.96 -0.95
CA GLY A 212 -2.03 12.14 0.25
C GLY A 212 -3.40 11.90 0.87
N ARG A 213 -4.51 12.21 0.19
CA ARG A 213 -5.89 12.15 0.73
C ARG A 213 -6.67 10.91 0.32
N SER A 214 -6.05 10.01 -0.45
CA SER A 214 -6.63 8.74 -0.86
C SER A 214 -5.57 7.65 -0.75
N ALA A 215 -5.89 6.53 -0.13
CA ALA A 215 -5.00 5.36 -0.05
C ALA A 215 -5.74 4.13 -0.59
N THR A 216 -5.09 3.39 -1.49
CA THR A 216 -5.58 2.11 -2.00
C THR A 216 -4.79 1.00 -1.34
N VAL A 217 -5.47 0.09 -0.65
CA VAL A 217 -4.86 -1.03 0.08
C VAL A 217 -5.46 -2.36 -0.35
N ILE A 218 -4.74 -3.45 -0.17
CA ILE A 218 -5.24 -4.80 -0.42
C ILE A 218 -5.82 -5.37 0.88
N GLY A 219 -7.14 -5.53 0.90
CA GLY A 219 -7.87 -6.20 1.97
C GLY A 219 -8.13 -7.67 1.63
N LEU A 220 -8.05 -8.55 2.63
CA LEU A 220 -8.35 -9.97 2.47
C LEU A 220 -9.80 -10.29 2.77
N HIS A 221 -10.35 -11.24 2.02
CA HIS A 221 -11.71 -11.74 2.20
C HIS A 221 -11.86 -13.16 1.64
N GLY A 222 -13.03 -13.80 1.79
CA GLY A 222 -13.30 -15.16 1.33
C GLY A 222 -14.56 -15.28 0.48
N GLY A 223 -14.87 -16.49 0.01
CA GLY A 223 -15.98 -16.73 -0.92
C GLY A 223 -17.41 -16.57 -0.34
N CYS A 224 -17.52 -16.28 0.96
CA CYS A 224 -18.80 -16.18 1.68
C CYS A 224 -19.11 -14.79 2.20
N ASP A 225 -18.34 -13.80 1.79
CA ASP A 225 -18.58 -12.40 2.07
C ASP A 225 -18.75 -11.64 0.74
N ASP A 226 -19.04 -10.35 0.85
CA ASP A 226 -19.20 -9.46 -0.29
C ASP A 226 -17.92 -8.63 -0.55
N GLY A 227 -16.80 -9.02 0.07
CA GLY A 227 -15.51 -8.36 -0.08
C GLY A 227 -14.98 -7.66 1.18
N PRO A 228 -13.77 -7.11 1.08
CA PRO A 228 -13.13 -6.40 2.17
C PRO A 228 -13.70 -5.00 2.33
N PHE A 229 -13.70 -4.52 3.57
CA PHE A 229 -14.03 -3.15 3.95
C PHE A 229 -12.94 -2.61 4.87
N VAL A 230 -12.63 -1.32 4.76
CA VAL A 230 -11.58 -0.69 5.56
C VAL A 230 -12.14 0.52 6.29
N HIS A 231 -12.16 0.45 7.62
CA HIS A 231 -12.44 1.60 8.48
C HIS A 231 -11.18 2.44 8.67
N VAL A 232 -11.36 3.76 8.75
CA VAL A 232 -10.27 4.74 8.95
C VAL A 232 -10.47 5.47 10.28
N LEU A 233 -9.41 5.52 11.09
CA LEU A 233 -9.28 6.42 12.24
C LEU A 233 -8.13 7.40 11.99
N GLU A 234 -8.44 8.69 11.89
CA GLU A 234 -7.43 9.74 11.72
C GLU A 234 -7.17 10.47 13.03
N THR A 235 -5.89 10.70 13.31
CA THR A 235 -5.40 11.60 14.35
C THR A 235 -4.41 12.61 13.73
N ASP A 236 -3.90 13.52 14.56
CA ASP A 236 -2.86 14.47 14.14
C ASP A 236 -1.53 13.75 13.82
N GLY A 237 -1.28 12.57 14.42
CA GLY A 237 -0.02 11.84 14.30
C GLY A 237 -0.08 10.56 13.46
N SER A 238 -1.26 10.03 13.19
CA SER A 238 -1.43 8.73 12.51
C SER A 238 -2.76 8.62 11.75
N VAL A 239 -2.78 7.73 10.77
CA VAL A 239 -3.97 7.23 10.09
C VAL A 239 -3.98 5.72 10.33
N VAL A 240 -4.97 5.21 11.06
CA VAL A 240 -5.08 3.78 11.36
C VAL A 240 -6.17 3.17 10.49
N LEU A 241 -5.80 2.15 9.72
CA LEU A 241 -6.68 1.36 8.86
C LEU A 241 -7.05 0.07 9.57
N SER A 242 -8.34 -0.23 9.66
CA SER A 242 -8.86 -1.48 10.21
C SER A 242 -9.60 -2.24 9.12
N ALA A 243 -9.04 -3.35 8.64
CA ALA A 243 -9.71 -4.19 7.65
C ALA A 243 -10.71 -5.14 8.31
N SER A 244 -11.84 -5.33 7.63
CA SER A 244 -12.90 -6.28 7.96
C SER A 244 -13.53 -6.79 6.67
N VAL A 245 -14.51 -7.69 6.78
CA VAL A 245 -15.35 -8.12 5.65
C VAL A 245 -16.80 -7.68 5.85
N VAL A 246 -17.56 -7.55 4.77
CA VAL A 246 -18.98 -7.20 4.81
C VAL A 246 -19.84 -8.31 4.20
N GLY A 247 -21.11 -8.39 4.58
CA GLY A 247 -22.06 -9.31 3.94
C GLY A 247 -21.76 -10.79 4.17
N ARG A 248 -21.18 -11.14 5.34
CA ARG A 248 -20.86 -12.53 5.67
C ARG A 248 -22.13 -13.38 5.68
N ARG A 249 -22.10 -14.48 4.93
CA ARG A 249 -23.19 -15.44 4.80
C ARG A 249 -22.93 -16.67 5.67
N ASP A 250 -23.98 -17.16 6.31
CA ASP A 250 -23.94 -18.41 7.05
C ASP A 250 -23.95 -19.63 6.10
N GLY A 251 -23.32 -20.72 6.52
CA GLY A 251 -23.29 -21.99 5.79
C GLY A 251 -21.88 -22.46 5.41
N PRO A 252 -21.78 -23.56 4.64
CA PRO A 252 -20.49 -24.06 4.18
C PRO A 252 -19.86 -23.07 3.19
N CYS A 253 -18.63 -22.68 3.48
CA CYS A 253 -17.84 -21.76 2.66
C CYS A 253 -16.68 -22.49 2.01
N THR A 254 -16.30 -22.05 0.81
CA THR A 254 -15.03 -22.48 0.21
C THR A 254 -13.89 -21.99 1.10
N ALA A 255 -12.86 -22.81 1.28
CA ALA A 255 -11.63 -22.43 1.98
C ALA A 255 -10.74 -21.56 1.07
N GLN A 256 -11.32 -20.47 0.57
CA GLN A 256 -10.69 -19.55 -0.36
C GLN A 256 -10.34 -18.25 0.35
N LEU A 257 -9.15 -17.74 0.06
CA LEU A 257 -8.68 -16.42 0.52
C LEU A 257 -8.35 -15.60 -0.72
N GLU A 258 -9.04 -14.47 -0.88
CA GLU A 258 -8.87 -13.52 -1.98
C GLU A 258 -8.38 -12.18 -1.43
N GLY A 259 -7.56 -11.49 -2.21
CA GLY A 259 -7.13 -10.13 -1.95
C GLY A 259 -7.76 -9.18 -2.96
N SER A 260 -8.45 -8.15 -2.47
CA SER A 260 -9.10 -7.14 -3.30
C SER A 260 -8.66 -5.74 -2.90
N GLU A 261 -8.50 -4.86 -3.87
CA GLU A 261 -8.14 -3.46 -3.63
C GLU A 261 -9.33 -2.68 -3.05
N VAL A 262 -9.05 -1.89 -2.02
CA VAL A 262 -10.00 -0.98 -1.38
C VAL A 262 -9.37 0.40 -1.33
N THR A 263 -10.01 1.37 -1.99
CA THR A 263 -9.62 2.78 -1.89
C THR A 263 -10.39 3.47 -0.77
N VAL A 264 -9.66 3.97 0.23
CA VAL A 264 -10.21 4.80 1.30
C VAL A 264 -9.94 6.28 1.04
N LYS A 265 -10.92 7.12 1.41
CA LYS A 265 -10.79 8.58 1.39
C LYS A 265 -10.43 9.09 2.78
N LEU A 266 -9.50 10.04 2.84
CA LEU A 266 -8.99 10.63 4.07
C LEU A 266 -9.44 12.09 4.17
N ALA A 267 -9.79 12.52 5.37
CA ALA A 267 -10.14 13.90 5.70
C ALA A 267 -8.93 14.83 5.63
N GLY A 268 -7.72 14.32 5.93
CA GLY A 268 -6.45 15.04 5.80
C GLY A 268 -5.42 14.27 4.96
N PRO A 269 -4.37 14.94 4.44
CA PRO A 269 -3.25 14.25 3.79
C PRO A 269 -2.51 13.38 4.80
N VAL A 270 -2.00 12.20 4.41
CA VAL A 270 -1.14 11.40 5.31
C VAL A 270 0.07 12.23 5.77
N GLY A 271 0.88 12.76 4.85
CA GLY A 271 1.98 13.67 5.19
C GLY A 271 2.99 13.05 6.16
N ASP A 272 3.33 13.78 7.22
CA ASP A 272 4.23 13.30 8.28
C ASP A 272 3.58 12.27 9.23
N ARG A 273 2.28 11.99 9.05
CA ARG A 273 1.58 10.96 9.82
C ARG A 273 2.01 9.57 9.35
N VAL A 274 1.95 8.62 10.27
CA VAL A 274 2.15 7.21 9.93
C VAL A 274 0.82 6.58 9.49
N LEU A 275 0.84 5.87 8.36
CA LEU A 275 -0.28 5.04 7.93
C LEU A 275 -0.10 3.64 8.53
N LEU A 276 -0.99 3.24 9.45
CA LEU A 276 -0.86 2.06 10.29
C LEU A 276 -1.94 1.02 9.97
N ASP A 277 -1.58 -0.25 10.09
CA ASP A 277 -2.52 -1.37 10.12
C ASP A 277 -2.92 -1.65 11.58
N ALA A 278 -4.22 -1.62 11.86
CA ALA A 278 -4.77 -1.89 13.19
C ALA A 278 -4.48 -3.31 13.68
N ALA A 279 -4.37 -4.29 12.78
CA ALA A 279 -4.12 -5.69 13.13
C ALA A 279 -2.70 -5.86 13.66
N THR A 280 -1.71 -5.43 12.89
CA THR A 280 -0.29 -5.60 13.22
C THR A 280 0.22 -4.53 14.19
N GLY A 281 -0.39 -3.34 14.19
CA GLY A 281 0.13 -2.16 14.89
C GLY A 281 1.36 -1.55 14.21
N LEU A 282 1.72 -2.01 13.01
CA LEU A 282 2.86 -1.54 12.22
C LEU A 282 2.41 -0.59 11.11
N PRO A 283 3.33 0.16 10.49
CA PRO A 283 3.02 0.86 9.25
C PRO A 283 2.51 -0.10 8.17
N VAL A 284 1.66 0.37 7.27
CA VAL A 284 1.18 -0.46 6.15
C VAL A 284 2.32 -0.63 5.13
N PRO A 285 2.69 -1.86 4.75
CA PRO A 285 3.73 -2.08 3.78
C PRO A 285 3.31 -1.68 2.37
N TYR A 286 4.23 -1.24 1.53
CA TYR A 286 3.93 -1.02 0.11
C TYR A 286 3.88 -2.37 -0.62
N ALA A 287 2.73 -2.67 -1.22
CA ALA A 287 2.49 -3.84 -2.06
C ALA A 287 3.00 -3.54 -3.48
N GLY A 288 4.32 -3.53 -3.65
CA GLY A 288 4.95 -3.25 -4.94
C GLY A 288 4.63 -4.30 -6.00
N THR A 289 4.62 -3.88 -7.26
CA THR A 289 4.30 -4.72 -8.41
C THR A 289 5.55 -5.16 -9.18
N VAL A 290 6.64 -4.39 -9.07
CA VAL A 290 7.89 -4.63 -9.81
C VAL A 290 9.11 -4.41 -8.92
N GLY A 291 9.73 -5.52 -8.50
CA GLY A 291 10.84 -5.53 -7.54
C GLY A 291 10.36 -5.13 -6.14
N SER A 292 10.69 -5.91 -5.12
CA SER A 292 10.25 -5.63 -3.75
C SER A 292 10.59 -4.17 -3.37
N SER A 293 9.61 -3.43 -2.85
CA SER A 293 9.91 -2.10 -2.33
C SER A 293 10.94 -2.24 -1.20
N PRO A 294 12.02 -1.45 -1.24
CA PRO A 294 13.12 -1.62 -0.31
C PRO A 294 12.74 -1.19 1.10
N SER A 295 11.54 -0.61 1.33
CA SER A 295 11.09 -0.16 2.65
C SER A 295 10.80 -1.31 3.62
N TRP A 296 10.71 -2.56 3.13
CA TRP A 296 10.35 -3.75 3.93
C TRP A 296 11.27 -4.95 3.69
N SER A 297 12.38 -4.77 2.96
CA SER A 297 13.41 -5.80 2.69
C SER A 297 14.56 -5.74 3.69
#